data_AF-A0A1F6GSB0-F1
#
_entry.id   AF-A0A1F6GSB0-F1
#
_cell.length_a   1.000
_cell.length_b   1.000
_cell.length_c   1.000
_cell.angle_alpha   90.00
_cell.angle_beta   90.00
_cell.angle_gamma   90.00
#
_symmetry.space_group_name_H-M   'P 1'
#
loop_
_entity.id
_entity.type
_entity.pdbx_description
1 polymer ?
#
loop_
_entity_poly.entity_id
_entity_poly.type
_entity_poly.pdbx_seq_one_letter_code
_entity_poly.pdbx_strand_id
1 'polypeptide(L)'
;MSQNNLINAVENWLLNYQDILEAKKEESRHGSRIVVSDAASRLAFIYEKIRNTVDYREDHLLRRYATARILRRIATPGNKGSDLARPLIEELIRARYLANNAVPEQMIEKVSHLINKYIVIYNVIIDSNYPPKEMKGFFNWLINLAACEVEEALVPSGEEKILVEVVERTIKQNLVFDGNCHLDEQGKNIQVYVAILKSLLKADEMTVNYFLLKYYFPEWHDLTLPEAERAAHDVKCSQGIIKENFNHHLNDKLVREFKKYTAVFWILQDIVQSNPEEYLNIFSKKEKLLEKVEQTCREKYGQIGARVRRAIVRSVIYIFCTKIIFGILLELPFDYFILNELRWPPLVINALFPPALMAAIGMSIRVPGANNTASIKKEVENIVYGDDSGELRVKIMKSKKGFLNVLLNFFYAIMYLVSFGLVVYGLLRLNFSAASIAIFLLFLTVVSFFSLRIRRTAAELIILEQKERFLTIIIAFLFVPILRVGRWIAMHSSKINVFIFVLDFIIEAPFKIFVRIFEDLVIFIKEKRDEMM
;
A
#
# COMPACT_ATOMS: atom_id res chain seq x y z
N MET A 1 -3.72 -7.32 44.65
CA MET A 1 -3.91 -6.34 43.56
C MET A 1 -2.81 -5.29 43.70
N SER A 2 -1.67 -5.45 43.03
CA SER A 2 -0.70 -4.36 42.91
C SER A 2 -0.96 -3.68 41.57
N GLN A 3 -1.29 -2.39 41.62
CA GLN A 3 -1.45 -1.55 40.44
C GLN A 3 -0.07 -1.40 39.78
N ASN A 4 0.15 -2.08 38.65
CA ASN A 4 1.18 -1.66 37.72
C ASN A 4 0.57 -0.53 36.88
N ASN A 5 1.17 0.65 36.94
CA ASN A 5 0.72 1.86 36.24
C ASN A 5 0.92 1.68 34.72
N LEU A 6 -0.08 1.12 34.03
CA LEU A 6 -0.16 1.23 32.58
C LEU A 6 -0.31 2.71 32.21
N ILE A 7 0.31 3.15 31.11
CA ILE A 7 0.00 4.48 30.58
C ILE A 7 -1.48 4.51 30.15
N ASN A 8 -2.23 5.53 30.58
CA ASN A 8 -3.67 5.70 30.32
C ASN A 8 -4.08 5.49 28.84
N ALA A 9 -3.19 5.82 27.89
CA ALA A 9 -3.43 5.58 26.47
C ALA A 9 -3.53 4.08 26.13
N VAL A 10 -2.62 3.27 26.67
CA VAL A 10 -2.56 1.83 26.45
C VAL A 10 -3.69 1.13 27.19
N GLU A 11 -3.99 1.55 28.42
CA GLU A 11 -5.12 1.00 29.19
C GLU A 11 -6.45 1.19 28.45
N ASN A 12 -6.75 2.41 27.98
CA ASN A 12 -7.97 2.67 27.21
C ASN A 12 -8.03 1.85 25.92
N TRP A 13 -6.88 1.64 25.25
CA TRP A 13 -6.82 0.79 24.05
C TRP A 13 -7.19 -0.67 24.36
N LEU A 14 -6.66 -1.22 25.46
CA LEU A 14 -6.95 -2.59 25.88
C LEU A 14 -8.41 -2.80 26.29
N LEU A 15 -9.04 -1.80 26.91
CA LEU A 15 -10.46 -1.80 27.26
C LEU A 15 -11.35 -1.71 26.02
N ASN A 16 -11.09 -0.74 25.13
CA ASN A 16 -11.86 -0.60 23.88
C ASN A 16 -11.73 -1.83 22.96
N TYR A 17 -10.62 -2.58 23.07
CA TYR A 17 -10.45 -3.83 22.33
C TYR A 17 -11.46 -4.90 22.79
N GLN A 18 -11.87 -4.90 24.06
CA GLN A 18 -12.85 -5.83 24.58
C GLN A 18 -14.23 -5.63 23.93
N ASP A 19 -14.66 -4.38 23.78
CA ASP A 19 -15.93 -4.04 23.11
C ASP A 19 -15.96 -4.57 21.67
N ILE A 20 -14.82 -4.55 20.97
CA ILE A 20 -14.70 -5.09 19.61
C ILE A 20 -14.82 -6.61 19.60
N LEU A 21 -14.23 -7.31 20.58
CA LEU A 21 -14.36 -8.75 20.72
C LEU A 21 -15.82 -9.16 21.00
N GLU A 22 -16.55 -8.37 21.77
CA GLU A 22 -17.96 -8.57 22.07
C GLU A 22 -18.83 -8.35 20.82
N ALA A 23 -18.65 -7.23 20.11
CA ALA A 23 -19.36 -6.94 18.87
C ALA A 23 -19.15 -8.02 17.78
N LYS A 24 -17.91 -8.55 17.65
CA LYS A 24 -17.61 -9.65 16.72
C LYS A 24 -18.34 -10.95 17.05
N LYS A 25 -18.68 -11.20 18.32
CA LYS A 25 -19.45 -12.39 18.71
C LYS A 25 -20.94 -12.24 18.33
N GLU A 26 -21.48 -11.02 18.36
CA GLU A 26 -22.88 -10.72 18.07
C GLU A 26 -23.23 -10.74 16.57
N GLU A 27 -22.33 -10.28 15.69
CA GLU A 27 -22.52 -10.25 14.22
C GLU A 27 -22.71 -11.64 13.56
N SER A 28 -22.52 -12.73 14.31
CA SER A 28 -22.61 -14.10 13.82
C SER A 28 -24.03 -14.66 13.63
N ARG A 29 -25.09 -13.87 13.87
CA ARG A 29 -26.48 -14.38 13.91
C ARG A 29 -27.43 -13.70 12.91
N HIS A 30 -27.99 -14.56 12.05
CA HIS A 30 -29.25 -14.45 11.27
C HIS A 30 -29.28 -13.56 10.02
N GLY A 31 -29.75 -14.14 8.91
CA GLY A 31 -30.01 -13.48 7.62
C GLY A 31 -29.71 -14.39 6.42
N SER A 32 -30.43 -14.22 5.30
CA SER A 32 -30.04 -14.79 4.02
C SER A 32 -28.72 -14.16 3.56
N ARG A 33 -27.85 -14.97 2.96
CA ARG A 33 -26.50 -14.57 2.56
C ARG A 33 -26.34 -14.70 1.05
N ILE A 34 -25.47 -13.86 0.51
CA ILE A 34 -25.18 -13.83 -0.92
C ILE A 34 -24.33 -15.06 -1.27
N VAL A 35 -24.82 -15.85 -2.22
CA VAL A 35 -24.14 -17.05 -2.72
C VAL A 35 -23.91 -16.90 -4.22
N VAL A 36 -22.69 -17.21 -4.64
CA VAL A 36 -22.26 -17.23 -6.04
C VAL A 36 -21.84 -18.65 -6.41
N SER A 37 -22.00 -19.05 -7.67
CA SER A 37 -21.57 -20.36 -8.19
C SER A 37 -20.06 -20.61 -8.05
N ASP A 38 -19.67 -21.78 -7.50
CA ASP A 38 -18.27 -22.13 -7.25
C ASP A 38 -17.45 -22.31 -8.56
N ALA A 39 -18.09 -22.75 -9.65
CA ALA A 39 -17.40 -22.97 -10.92
C ALA A 39 -16.95 -21.67 -11.60
N ALA A 40 -17.83 -20.65 -11.63
CA ALA A 40 -17.52 -19.33 -12.15
C ALA A 40 -16.52 -18.57 -11.26
N SER A 41 -16.57 -18.79 -9.94
CA SER A 41 -15.60 -18.21 -8.99
C SER A 41 -14.16 -18.69 -9.24
N ARG A 42 -13.95 -19.95 -9.64
CA ARG A 42 -12.60 -20.48 -9.91
C ARG A 42 -11.91 -19.76 -11.08
N LEU A 43 -12.63 -19.47 -12.16
CA LEU A 43 -12.08 -18.76 -13.31
C LEU A 43 -11.77 -17.30 -12.98
N ALA A 44 -12.71 -16.62 -12.30
CA ALA A 44 -12.50 -15.25 -11.84
C ALA A 44 -11.29 -15.14 -10.89
N PHE A 45 -11.11 -16.11 -10.00
CA PHE A 45 -9.97 -16.16 -9.09
C PHE A 45 -8.62 -16.35 -9.80
N ILE A 46 -8.55 -17.20 -10.83
CA ILE A 46 -7.31 -17.39 -11.60
C ILE A 46 -6.89 -16.09 -12.28
N TYR A 47 -7.83 -15.42 -12.94
CA TYR A 47 -7.57 -14.11 -13.56
C TYR A 47 -7.08 -13.09 -12.53
N GLU A 48 -7.74 -13.01 -11.38
CA GLU A 48 -7.37 -12.07 -10.32
C GLU A 48 -5.99 -12.37 -9.73
N LYS A 49 -5.61 -13.65 -9.62
CA LYS A 49 -4.27 -14.05 -9.17
C LYS A 49 -3.16 -13.64 -10.14
N ILE A 50 -3.42 -13.74 -11.46
CA ILE A 50 -2.51 -13.24 -12.50
C ILE A 50 -2.37 -11.73 -12.37
N ARG A 51 -3.49 -11.01 -12.25
CA ARG A 51 -3.50 -9.56 -12.06
C ARG A 51 -2.69 -9.13 -10.84
N ASN A 52 -2.95 -9.70 -9.67
CA ASN A 52 -2.27 -9.33 -8.42
C ASN A 52 -0.78 -9.68 -8.42
N THR A 53 -0.35 -10.58 -9.31
CA THR A 53 1.09 -10.85 -9.52
C THR A 53 1.77 -9.71 -10.29
N VAL A 54 1.04 -9.04 -11.18
CA VAL A 54 1.53 -7.91 -11.98
C VAL A 54 1.35 -6.57 -11.25
N ASP A 55 0.19 -6.35 -10.62
CA ASP A 55 -0.10 -5.18 -9.80
C ASP A 55 0.38 -5.40 -8.36
N TYR A 56 1.64 -5.07 -8.13
CA TYR A 56 2.28 -5.36 -6.85
C TYR A 56 1.90 -4.28 -5.82
N ARG A 57 0.80 -4.50 -5.06
CA ARG A 57 0.32 -3.69 -3.92
C ARG A 57 0.46 -4.46 -2.60
N GLU A 58 0.24 -3.79 -1.46
CA GLU A 58 0.09 -4.49 -0.17
C GLU A 58 -1.21 -5.32 -0.20
N ASP A 59 -1.18 -6.54 0.35
CA ASP A 59 -2.28 -7.51 0.21
C ASP A 59 -3.62 -6.95 0.74
N HIS A 60 -3.59 -6.21 1.85
CA HIS A 60 -4.79 -5.60 2.45
C HIS A 60 -5.39 -4.48 1.58
N LEU A 61 -4.62 -3.85 0.69
CA LEU A 61 -5.11 -2.81 -0.21
C LEU A 61 -5.79 -3.39 -1.46
N LEU A 62 -5.54 -4.66 -1.79
CA LEU A 62 -6.03 -5.28 -3.03
C LEU A 62 -7.55 -5.21 -3.17
N ARG A 63 -8.28 -5.44 -2.08
CA ARG A 63 -9.75 -5.37 -2.07
C ARG A 63 -10.26 -3.98 -2.40
N ARG A 64 -9.74 -2.91 -1.78
CA ARG A 64 -10.13 -1.53 -2.07
C ARG A 64 -9.90 -1.16 -3.54
N TYR A 65 -8.75 -1.55 -4.09
CA TYR A 65 -8.45 -1.32 -5.51
C TYR A 65 -9.34 -2.13 -6.45
N ALA A 66 -9.67 -3.37 -6.09
CA ALA A 66 -10.63 -4.17 -6.83
C ALA A 66 -12.02 -3.51 -6.81
N THR A 67 -12.50 -3.06 -5.64
CA THR A 67 -13.76 -2.31 -5.49
C THR A 67 -13.78 -1.06 -6.37
N ALA A 68 -12.73 -0.23 -6.31
CA ALA A 68 -12.63 1.00 -7.12
C ALA A 68 -12.63 0.71 -8.63
N ARG A 69 -11.91 -0.33 -9.06
CA ARG A 69 -11.87 -0.76 -10.46
C ARG A 69 -13.23 -1.28 -10.93
N ILE A 70 -13.86 -2.16 -10.15
CA ILE A 70 -15.18 -2.71 -10.48
C ILE A 70 -16.16 -1.56 -10.61
N LEU A 71 -16.27 -0.69 -9.61
CA LEU A 71 -17.12 0.50 -9.63
C LEU A 71 -16.87 1.37 -10.86
N ARG A 72 -15.61 1.70 -11.17
CA ARG A 72 -15.27 2.50 -12.36
C ARG A 72 -15.72 1.85 -13.67
N ARG A 73 -15.71 0.52 -13.72
CA ARG A 73 -16.11 -0.26 -14.91
C ARG A 73 -17.62 -0.35 -15.05
N ILE A 74 -18.37 -0.50 -13.96
CA ILE A 74 -19.83 -0.69 -13.98
C ILE A 74 -20.62 0.61 -13.83
N ALA A 75 -20.02 1.68 -13.32
CA ALA A 75 -20.67 2.97 -13.18
C ALA A 75 -20.80 3.67 -14.54
N THR A 76 -22.00 3.59 -15.11
CA THR A 76 -22.39 4.35 -16.31
C THR A 76 -23.32 5.49 -15.95
N PRO A 77 -23.36 6.58 -16.76
CA PRO A 77 -24.30 7.68 -16.53
C PRO A 77 -25.75 7.19 -16.44
N GLY A 78 -26.48 7.65 -15.41
CA GLY A 78 -27.87 7.26 -15.17
C GLY A 78 -28.06 6.06 -14.21
N ASN A 79 -27.01 5.31 -13.87
CA ASN A 79 -27.12 4.21 -12.92
C ASN A 79 -27.39 4.73 -11.50
N LYS A 80 -28.19 3.99 -10.73
CA LYS A 80 -28.41 4.19 -9.30
C LYS A 80 -27.57 3.21 -8.49
N GLY A 81 -27.40 3.48 -7.20
CA GLY A 81 -26.70 2.59 -6.27
C GLY A 81 -27.28 1.17 -6.25
N SER A 82 -28.58 1.01 -6.48
CA SER A 82 -29.26 -0.28 -6.57
C SER A 82 -28.74 -1.13 -7.74
N ASP A 83 -28.38 -0.48 -8.84
CA ASP A 83 -27.90 -1.13 -10.06
C ASP A 83 -26.43 -1.54 -9.92
N LEU A 84 -25.71 -0.94 -8.97
CA LEU A 84 -24.26 -1.09 -8.79
C LEU A 84 -23.91 -2.02 -7.61
N ALA A 85 -24.69 -1.98 -6.53
CA ALA A 85 -24.35 -2.65 -5.26
C ALA A 85 -24.28 -4.18 -5.37
N ARG A 86 -25.32 -4.83 -5.91
CA ARG A 86 -25.34 -6.30 -6.06
C ARG A 86 -24.22 -6.78 -7.01
N PRO A 87 -24.07 -6.23 -8.24
CA PRO A 87 -22.98 -6.66 -9.13
C PRO A 87 -21.59 -6.48 -8.52
N LEU A 88 -21.37 -5.41 -7.75
CA LEU A 88 -20.11 -5.16 -7.06
C LEU A 88 -19.81 -6.25 -6.03
N ILE A 89 -20.75 -6.55 -5.13
CA ILE A 89 -20.55 -7.52 -4.05
C ILE A 89 -20.35 -8.93 -4.62
N GLU A 90 -21.19 -9.34 -5.59
CA GLU A 90 -21.04 -10.63 -6.26
C GLU A 90 -19.68 -10.78 -6.92
N GLU A 91 -19.17 -9.74 -7.58
CA GLU A 91 -17.86 -9.82 -8.22
C GLU A 91 -16.70 -9.88 -7.22
N LEU A 92 -16.81 -9.18 -6.09
CA LEU A 92 -15.84 -9.30 -4.99
C LEU A 92 -15.84 -10.72 -4.40
N ILE A 93 -17.01 -11.37 -4.30
CA ILE A 93 -17.12 -12.78 -3.90
C ILE A 93 -16.51 -13.70 -4.98
N ARG A 94 -16.85 -13.52 -6.27
CA ARG A 94 -16.29 -14.30 -7.40
C ARG A 94 -14.76 -14.26 -7.38
N ALA A 95 -14.18 -13.08 -7.19
CA ALA A 95 -12.73 -12.86 -7.15
C ALA A 95 -12.06 -13.30 -5.84
N ARG A 96 -12.84 -13.78 -4.85
CA ARG A 96 -12.39 -14.19 -3.50
C ARG A 96 -11.78 -13.07 -2.66
N TYR A 97 -12.19 -11.82 -2.92
CA TYR A 97 -11.94 -10.70 -2.00
C TYR A 97 -12.88 -10.73 -0.79
N LEU A 98 -14.05 -11.34 -0.95
CA LEU A 98 -15.00 -11.66 0.10
C LEU A 98 -15.24 -13.18 0.09
N ALA A 99 -15.46 -13.75 1.28
CA ALA A 99 -15.82 -15.16 1.39
C ALA A 99 -17.23 -15.40 0.83
N ASN A 100 -17.40 -16.50 0.08
CA ASN A 100 -18.72 -16.91 -0.40
C ASN A 100 -19.61 -17.27 0.80
N ASN A 101 -20.91 -16.96 0.72
CA ASN A 101 -21.87 -17.21 1.80
C ASN A 101 -21.47 -16.55 3.15
N ALA A 102 -20.79 -15.40 3.11
CA ALA A 102 -20.41 -14.64 4.30
C ALA A 102 -21.14 -13.29 4.43
N VAL A 103 -21.47 -12.66 3.31
CA VAL A 103 -22.08 -11.31 3.29
C VAL A 103 -23.61 -11.44 3.36
N PRO A 104 -24.30 -10.80 4.33
CA PRO A 104 -25.76 -10.75 4.39
C PRO A 104 -26.37 -9.99 3.21
N GLU A 105 -27.55 -10.41 2.75
CA GLU A 105 -28.28 -9.73 1.66
C GLU A 105 -28.61 -8.25 1.99
N GLN A 106 -28.84 -7.92 3.26
CA GLN A 106 -29.08 -6.55 3.74
C GLN A 106 -27.92 -5.58 3.41
N MET A 107 -26.70 -6.10 3.25
CA MET A 107 -25.54 -5.28 2.88
C MET A 107 -25.67 -4.68 1.49
N ILE A 108 -26.49 -5.25 0.60
CA ILE A 108 -26.73 -4.70 -0.74
C ILE A 108 -27.43 -3.34 -0.63
N GLU A 109 -28.42 -3.23 0.24
CA GLU A 109 -29.13 -1.97 0.47
C GLU A 109 -28.21 -0.92 1.10
N LYS A 110 -27.43 -1.31 2.11
CA LYS A 110 -26.45 -0.43 2.76
C LYS A 110 -25.40 0.09 1.77
N VAL A 111 -24.83 -0.80 0.95
CA VAL A 111 -23.86 -0.43 -0.11
C VAL A 111 -24.52 0.42 -1.19
N SER A 112 -25.77 0.15 -1.56
CA SER A 112 -26.54 0.97 -2.50
C SER A 112 -26.71 2.40 -2.00
N HIS A 113 -27.12 2.59 -0.75
CA HIS A 113 -27.26 3.92 -0.14
C HIS A 113 -25.93 4.68 -0.13
N LEU A 114 -24.85 4.03 0.28
CA LEU A 114 -23.52 4.58 0.26
C LEU A 114 -23.10 5.01 -1.14
N ILE A 115 -23.30 4.18 -2.17
CA ILE A 115 -22.96 4.53 -3.55
C ILE A 115 -23.78 5.73 -4.04
N ASN A 116 -25.08 5.80 -3.69
CA ASN A 116 -25.94 6.93 -4.04
C ASN A 116 -25.42 8.26 -3.51
N LYS A 117 -24.87 8.30 -2.28
CA LYS A 117 -24.22 9.49 -1.72
C LYS A 117 -23.17 10.08 -2.67
N TYR A 118 -22.30 9.22 -3.21
CA TYR A 118 -21.25 9.64 -4.15
C TYR A 118 -21.80 10.04 -5.52
N ILE A 119 -22.85 9.37 -6.00
CA ILE A 119 -23.52 9.72 -7.26
C ILE A 119 -24.15 11.12 -7.15
N VAL A 120 -24.84 11.42 -6.04
CA VAL A 120 -25.46 12.73 -5.79
C VAL A 120 -24.39 13.83 -5.80
N ILE A 121 -23.30 13.64 -5.05
CA ILE A 121 -22.19 14.60 -5.03
C ILE A 121 -21.61 14.84 -6.42
N TYR A 122 -21.43 13.79 -7.22
CA TYR A 122 -20.94 13.93 -8.59
C TYR A 122 -21.90 14.73 -9.48
N ASN A 123 -23.20 14.44 -9.39
CA ASN A 123 -24.23 15.10 -10.20
C ASN A 123 -24.37 16.59 -9.88
N VAL A 124 -24.25 17.01 -8.61
CA VAL A 124 -24.26 18.45 -8.28
C VAL A 124 -23.08 19.18 -8.94
N ILE A 125 -21.92 18.54 -8.98
CA ILE A 125 -20.69 19.18 -9.49
C ILE A 125 -20.61 19.15 -11.02
N ILE A 126 -21.19 18.14 -11.69
CA ILE A 126 -21.19 18.10 -13.17
C ILE A 126 -21.96 19.29 -13.76
N ASP A 127 -22.98 19.77 -13.07
CA ASP A 127 -23.79 20.93 -13.46
C ASP A 127 -23.05 22.27 -13.29
N SER A 128 -21.85 22.25 -12.71
CA SER A 128 -21.05 23.44 -12.39
C SER A 128 -20.03 23.84 -13.48
N ASN A 129 -20.11 23.30 -14.70
CA ASN A 129 -19.29 23.68 -15.87
C ASN A 129 -17.76 23.54 -15.73
N TYR A 130 -17.26 22.57 -14.97
CA TYR A 130 -15.82 22.29 -14.88
C TYR A 130 -15.24 21.68 -16.17
N PRO A 131 -13.93 21.87 -16.46
CA PRO A 131 -13.28 21.26 -17.61
C PRO A 131 -13.37 19.71 -17.58
N PRO A 132 -13.52 19.03 -18.74
CA PRO A 132 -13.69 17.57 -18.78
C PRO A 132 -12.58 16.78 -18.08
N LYS A 133 -11.33 17.28 -18.15
CA LYS A 133 -10.18 16.66 -17.48
C LYS A 133 -10.28 16.71 -15.96
N GLU A 134 -10.77 17.81 -15.42
CA GLU A 134 -10.98 17.99 -13.98
C GLU A 134 -12.15 17.13 -13.49
N MET A 135 -13.24 17.08 -14.25
CA MET A 135 -14.37 16.21 -13.93
C MET A 135 -14.00 14.73 -13.95
N LYS A 136 -13.18 14.30 -14.92
CA LYS A 136 -12.62 12.94 -14.93
C LYS A 136 -11.74 12.68 -13.69
N GLY A 137 -10.95 13.68 -13.27
CA GLY A 137 -10.15 13.60 -12.04
C GLY A 137 -11.01 13.48 -10.78
N PHE A 138 -12.08 14.27 -10.69
CA PHE A 138 -13.03 14.26 -9.59
C PHE A 138 -13.83 12.96 -9.51
N PHE A 139 -14.36 12.48 -10.64
CA PHE A 139 -15.03 11.18 -10.73
C PHE A 139 -14.13 10.04 -10.21
N ASN A 140 -12.89 9.98 -10.70
CA ASN A 140 -11.95 8.95 -10.24
C ASN A 140 -11.64 9.04 -8.75
N TRP A 141 -11.58 10.26 -8.21
CA TRP A 141 -11.36 10.49 -6.79
C TRP A 141 -12.57 10.05 -5.95
N LEU A 142 -13.80 10.40 -6.34
CA LEU A 142 -15.02 9.93 -5.68
C LEU A 142 -15.16 8.40 -5.72
N ILE A 143 -14.87 7.75 -6.85
CA ILE A 143 -14.88 6.28 -6.94
C ILE A 143 -13.87 5.66 -5.95
N ASN A 144 -12.69 6.25 -5.80
CA ASN A 144 -11.69 5.76 -4.86
C ASN A 144 -12.16 5.91 -3.40
N LEU A 145 -12.83 7.02 -3.07
CA LEU A 145 -13.43 7.23 -1.74
C LEU A 145 -14.57 6.25 -1.48
N ALA A 146 -15.48 6.08 -2.44
CA ALA A 146 -16.58 5.12 -2.37
C ALA A 146 -16.06 3.70 -2.15
N ALA A 147 -14.98 3.33 -2.83
CA ALA A 147 -14.36 2.03 -2.66
C ALA A 147 -13.81 1.79 -1.25
N CYS A 148 -13.22 2.81 -0.62
CA CYS A 148 -12.81 2.75 0.79
C CYS A 148 -14.02 2.59 1.72
N GLU A 149 -15.05 3.40 1.53
CA GLU A 149 -16.22 3.36 2.41
C GLU A 149 -17.02 2.05 2.26
N VAL A 150 -17.17 1.54 1.03
CA VAL A 150 -17.79 0.23 0.78
C VAL A 150 -17.01 -0.88 1.47
N GLU A 151 -15.69 -0.80 1.44
CA GLU A 151 -14.84 -1.80 2.08
C GLU A 151 -14.92 -1.74 3.61
N GLU A 152 -14.94 -0.55 4.21
CA GLU A 152 -15.18 -0.36 5.65
C GLU A 152 -16.58 -0.86 6.05
N ALA A 153 -17.59 -0.69 5.19
CA ALA A 153 -18.94 -1.18 5.44
C ALA A 153 -19.07 -2.71 5.33
N LEU A 154 -18.35 -3.34 4.40
CA LEU A 154 -18.39 -4.79 4.18
C LEU A 154 -17.47 -5.57 5.13
N VAL A 155 -16.37 -4.97 5.56
CA VAL A 155 -15.38 -5.57 6.46
C VAL A 155 -14.91 -4.50 7.46
N PRO A 156 -15.70 -4.23 8.51
CA PRO A 156 -15.35 -3.24 9.53
C PRO A 156 -14.00 -3.56 10.20
N SER A 157 -13.10 -2.58 10.25
CA SER A 157 -11.78 -2.72 10.89
C SER A 157 -11.68 -1.92 12.19
N GLY A 158 -12.58 -2.19 13.14
CA GLY A 158 -12.60 -1.56 14.45
C GLY A 158 -11.25 -1.60 15.18
N GLU A 159 -10.52 -2.72 15.04
CA GLU A 159 -9.19 -2.89 15.60
C GLU A 159 -8.16 -1.91 15.04
N GLU A 160 -8.23 -1.60 13.73
CA GLU A 160 -7.32 -0.64 13.10
C GLU A 160 -7.61 0.77 13.60
N LYS A 161 -8.88 1.12 13.79
CA LYS A 161 -9.29 2.44 14.29
C LYS A 161 -8.73 2.71 15.69
N ILE A 162 -8.97 1.81 16.64
CA ILE A 162 -8.46 1.97 18.02
C ILE A 162 -6.93 1.95 18.06
N LEU A 163 -6.28 1.22 17.15
CA LEU A 163 -4.82 1.18 17.05
C LEU A 163 -4.26 2.52 16.55
N VAL A 164 -4.89 3.14 15.55
CA VAL A 164 -4.52 4.48 15.09
C VAL A 164 -4.66 5.49 16.22
N GLU A 165 -5.76 5.45 16.98
CA GLU A 165 -6.03 6.36 18.09
C GLU A 165 -4.99 6.25 19.22
N VAL A 166 -4.63 5.02 19.64
CA VAL A 166 -3.62 4.84 20.70
C VAL A 166 -2.23 5.28 20.22
N VAL A 167 -1.85 4.94 18.99
CA VAL A 167 -0.56 5.34 18.41
C VAL A 167 -0.48 6.86 18.30
N GLU A 168 -1.55 7.51 17.85
CA GLU A 168 -1.62 8.96 17.76
C GLU A 168 -1.46 9.63 19.13
N ARG A 169 -2.14 9.12 20.15
CA ARG A 169 -2.03 9.63 21.51
C ARG A 169 -0.62 9.47 22.06
N THR A 170 -0.01 8.29 21.91
CA THR A 170 1.35 8.01 22.38
C THR A 170 2.40 8.89 21.67
N ILE A 171 2.27 9.09 20.36
CA ILE A 171 3.20 9.92 19.60
C ILE A 171 3.05 11.39 20.00
N LYS A 172 1.82 11.91 20.07
CA LYS A 172 1.55 13.32 20.38
C LYS A 172 2.05 13.72 21.77
N GLN A 173 2.01 12.81 22.75
CA GLN A 173 2.53 13.07 24.10
C GLN A 173 4.03 13.37 24.13
N ASN A 174 4.80 12.73 23.25
CA ASN A 174 6.26 12.84 23.24
C ASN A 174 6.79 13.74 22.12
N LEU A 175 5.94 14.15 21.18
CA LEU A 175 6.36 14.84 19.96
C LEU A 175 6.63 16.33 20.21
N VAL A 176 7.87 16.74 19.96
CA VAL A 176 8.27 18.15 19.94
C VAL A 176 8.78 18.51 18.55
N PHE A 177 8.13 19.48 17.92
CA PHE A 177 8.59 20.05 16.65
C PHE A 177 9.68 21.10 16.91
N ASP A 178 10.92 20.79 16.54
CA ASP A 178 12.06 21.68 16.68
C ASP A 178 12.28 22.47 15.38
N GLY A 179 11.88 23.75 15.37
CA GLY A 179 11.97 24.67 14.22
C GLY A 179 10.61 25.14 13.70
N ASN A 180 10.61 26.11 12.77
CA ASN A 180 9.38 26.66 12.19
C ASN A 180 9.00 25.91 10.91
N CYS A 181 7.88 25.19 10.94
CA CYS A 181 7.29 24.53 9.76
C CYS A 181 6.30 25.40 8.99
N HIS A 182 6.01 26.63 9.44
CA HIS A 182 4.96 27.50 8.88
C HIS A 182 3.57 26.84 8.83
N LEU A 183 3.34 25.84 9.68
CA LEU A 183 2.03 25.22 9.91
C LEU A 183 1.54 25.65 11.28
N ASP A 184 0.25 25.93 11.35
CA ASP A 184 -0.49 26.03 12.60
C ASP A 184 -0.63 24.65 13.28
N GLU A 185 -1.20 24.63 14.48
CA GLU A 185 -1.38 23.39 15.24
C GLU A 185 -2.29 22.38 14.51
N GLN A 186 -3.30 22.86 13.79
CA GLN A 186 -4.17 22.00 12.99
C GLN A 186 -3.40 21.35 11.84
N GLY A 187 -2.62 22.11 11.08
CA GLY A 187 -1.78 21.61 10.02
C GLY A 187 -0.77 20.57 10.53
N LYS A 188 -0.13 20.82 11.69
CA LYS A 188 0.76 19.85 12.34
C LYS A 188 0.02 18.55 12.68
N ASN A 189 -1.15 18.64 13.30
CA ASN A 189 -1.97 17.50 13.67
C ASN A 189 -2.36 16.65 12.45
N ILE A 190 -2.73 17.29 11.34
CA ILE A 190 -3.04 16.60 10.08
C ILE A 190 -1.80 15.85 9.56
N GLN A 191 -0.61 16.47 9.57
CA GLN A 191 0.61 15.79 9.10
C GLN A 191 1.00 14.60 10.00
N VAL A 192 0.80 14.73 11.31
CA VAL A 192 1.01 13.62 12.25
C VAL A 192 0.04 12.48 11.94
N TYR A 193 -1.25 12.79 11.78
CA TYR A 193 -2.28 11.81 11.45
C TYR A 193 -1.98 11.08 10.12
N VAL A 194 -1.66 11.83 9.05
CA VAL A 194 -1.27 11.25 7.76
C VAL A 194 -0.03 10.35 7.89
N ALA A 195 0.97 10.79 8.65
CA ALA A 195 2.18 10.00 8.86
C ALA A 195 1.92 8.70 9.64
N ILE A 196 0.99 8.72 10.60
CA ILE A 196 0.55 7.52 11.33
C ILE A 196 -0.16 6.57 10.37
N LEU A 197 -1.15 7.04 9.60
CA LEU A 197 -1.83 6.20 8.61
C LEU A 197 -0.85 5.54 7.64
N LYS A 198 0.13 6.30 7.13
CA LYS A 198 1.15 5.80 6.18
C LYS A 198 2.16 4.84 6.82
N SER A 199 2.49 5.01 8.10
CA SER A 199 3.47 4.16 8.78
C SER A 199 2.85 2.91 9.41
N LEU A 200 1.69 3.06 10.05
CA LEU A 200 1.00 2.01 10.81
C LEU A 200 0.12 1.13 9.92
N LEU A 201 -0.75 1.75 9.11
CA LEU A 201 -1.68 1.03 8.23
C LEU A 201 -1.10 0.81 6.83
N LYS A 202 0.12 1.30 6.57
CA LYS A 202 0.71 1.39 5.22
C LYS A 202 -0.25 2.04 4.20
N ALA A 203 -1.05 2.99 4.68
CA ALA A 203 -2.10 3.64 3.90
C ALA A 203 -1.52 4.30 2.64
N ASP A 204 -2.15 4.02 1.51
CA ASP A 204 -1.84 4.62 0.22
C ASP A 204 -2.63 5.92 -0.01
N GLU A 205 -2.51 6.52 -1.19
CA GLU A 205 -3.23 7.77 -1.52
C GLU A 205 -4.74 7.62 -1.40
N MET A 206 -5.29 6.50 -1.88
CA MET A 206 -6.73 6.20 -1.81
C MET A 206 -7.19 6.19 -0.35
N THR A 207 -6.50 5.44 0.49
CA THR A 207 -6.84 5.32 1.92
C THR A 207 -6.67 6.64 2.65
N VAL A 208 -5.54 7.33 2.50
CA VAL A 208 -5.29 8.60 3.20
C VAL A 208 -6.31 9.66 2.80
N ASN A 209 -6.66 9.76 1.52
CA ASN A 209 -7.68 10.71 1.07
C ASN A 209 -9.03 10.48 1.74
N TYR A 210 -9.41 9.21 1.91
CA TYR A 210 -10.65 8.85 2.57
C TYR A 210 -10.64 9.16 4.07
N PHE A 211 -9.55 8.86 4.79
CA PHE A 211 -9.43 9.24 6.19
C PHE A 211 -9.37 10.76 6.40
N LEU A 212 -8.70 11.50 5.52
CA LEU A 212 -8.70 12.97 5.56
C LEU A 212 -10.07 13.55 5.24
N LEU A 213 -10.84 12.92 4.34
CA LEU A 213 -12.23 13.32 4.11
C LEU A 213 -13.05 13.18 5.39
N LYS A 214 -12.97 12.03 6.08
CA LYS A 214 -13.63 11.85 7.39
C LYS A 214 -13.13 12.83 8.45
N TYR A 215 -11.87 13.24 8.39
CA TYR A 215 -11.33 14.26 9.28
C TYR A 215 -11.97 15.64 9.05
N TYR A 216 -12.21 16.03 7.79
CA TYR A 216 -12.86 17.30 7.45
C TYR A 216 -14.40 17.24 7.56
N PHE A 217 -14.98 16.05 7.39
CA PHE A 217 -16.43 15.80 7.45
C PHE A 217 -16.69 14.65 8.45
N PRO A 218 -16.74 14.92 9.77
CA PRO A 218 -16.86 13.86 10.79
C PRO A 218 -18.09 12.96 10.63
N GLU A 219 -19.21 13.53 10.22
CA GLU A 219 -20.49 12.83 9.99
C GLU A 219 -20.56 12.14 8.61
N TRP A 220 -19.42 11.96 7.91
CA TRP A 220 -19.39 11.48 6.53
C TRP A 220 -20.16 10.16 6.32
N HIS A 221 -20.09 9.24 7.30
CA HIS A 221 -20.73 7.93 7.19
C HIS A 221 -22.27 8.04 7.17
N ASP A 222 -22.81 8.93 7.99
CA ASP A 222 -24.23 9.01 8.30
C ASP A 222 -24.98 10.07 7.48
N LEU A 223 -24.30 10.69 6.50
CA LEU A 223 -24.91 11.67 5.59
C LEU A 223 -26.11 11.07 4.84
N THR A 224 -27.25 11.74 4.98
CA THR A 224 -28.41 11.52 4.11
C THR A 224 -28.15 12.08 2.70
N LEU A 225 -28.93 11.64 1.70
CA LEU A 225 -28.77 12.15 0.32
C LEU A 225 -28.92 13.68 0.21
N PRO A 226 -29.88 14.35 0.88
CA PRO A 226 -29.98 15.82 0.86
C PRO A 226 -28.81 16.53 1.56
N GLU A 227 -28.19 15.90 2.57
CA GLU A 227 -26.97 16.45 3.20
C GLU A 227 -25.76 16.28 2.29
N ALA A 228 -25.65 15.15 1.59
CA ALA A 228 -24.62 14.93 0.59
C ALA A 228 -24.71 15.93 -0.56
N GLU A 229 -25.93 16.25 -1.02
CA GLU A 229 -26.18 17.29 -2.02
C GLU A 229 -25.66 18.66 -1.55
N ARG A 230 -26.01 19.05 -0.31
CA ARG A 230 -25.54 20.31 0.29
C ARG A 230 -24.02 20.37 0.47
N ALA A 231 -23.39 19.23 0.79
CA ALA A 231 -21.94 19.15 1.02
C ALA A 231 -21.12 19.07 -0.29
N ALA A 232 -21.74 18.91 -1.46
CA ALA A 232 -21.04 18.55 -2.69
C ALA A 232 -19.95 19.56 -3.10
N HIS A 233 -20.26 20.86 -3.03
CA HIS A 233 -19.30 21.93 -3.35
C HIS A 233 -18.14 21.98 -2.36
N ASP A 234 -18.41 21.80 -1.07
CA ASP A 234 -17.37 21.76 -0.04
C ASP A 234 -16.45 20.56 -0.25
N VAL A 235 -17.01 19.37 -0.50
CA VAL A 235 -16.26 18.16 -0.83
C VAL A 235 -15.37 18.38 -2.06
N LYS A 236 -15.89 19.05 -3.10
CA LYS A 236 -15.12 19.38 -4.30
C LYS A 236 -13.96 20.33 -4.00
N CYS A 237 -14.18 21.35 -3.17
CA CYS A 237 -13.15 22.29 -2.72
C CYS A 237 -12.08 21.59 -1.87
N SER A 238 -12.49 20.71 -0.96
CA SER A 238 -11.57 19.95 -0.09
C SER A 238 -10.66 19.00 -0.85
N GLN A 239 -11.02 18.58 -2.07
CA GLN A 239 -10.19 17.68 -2.89
C GLN A 239 -8.74 18.19 -3.06
N GLY A 240 -8.58 19.50 -3.31
CA GLY A 240 -7.26 20.12 -3.47
C GLY A 240 -6.46 20.08 -2.17
N ILE A 241 -7.09 20.51 -1.08
CA ILE A 241 -6.50 20.57 0.27
C ILE A 241 -6.06 19.18 0.75
N ILE A 242 -6.91 18.16 0.57
CA ILE A 242 -6.58 16.76 0.93
C ILE A 242 -5.36 16.28 0.15
N LYS A 243 -5.31 16.56 -1.16
CA LYS A 243 -4.18 16.18 -2.00
C LYS A 243 -2.88 16.89 -1.62
N GLU A 244 -2.95 18.16 -1.23
CA GLU A 244 -1.79 18.91 -0.72
C GLU A 244 -1.28 18.32 0.59
N ASN A 245 -2.18 18.00 1.53
CA ASN A 245 -1.83 17.36 2.79
C ASN A 245 -1.19 15.98 2.59
N PHE A 246 -1.71 15.16 1.66
CA PHE A 246 -1.09 13.86 1.34
C PHE A 246 0.34 14.00 0.80
N ASN A 247 0.57 15.00 -0.06
CA ASN A 247 1.86 15.24 -0.73
C ASN A 247 2.82 16.13 0.08
N HIS A 248 2.43 16.53 1.28
CA HIS A 248 3.22 17.45 2.09
C HIS A 248 4.60 16.87 2.42
N HIS A 249 5.63 17.70 2.32
CA HIS A 249 7.03 17.30 2.45
C HIS A 249 7.41 16.76 3.84
N LEU A 250 6.66 17.11 4.89
CA LEU A 250 6.87 16.60 6.25
C LEU A 250 6.51 15.12 6.39
N ASN A 251 5.58 14.59 5.59
CA ASN A 251 5.08 13.23 5.74
C ASN A 251 6.19 12.18 5.65
N ASP A 252 7.07 12.29 4.64
CA ASP A 252 8.18 11.35 4.47
C ASP A 252 9.17 11.39 5.65
N LYS A 253 9.28 12.53 6.34
CA LYS A 253 10.10 12.64 7.55
C LYS A 253 9.38 12.01 8.73
N LEU A 254 8.16 12.42 9.02
CA LEU A 254 7.38 11.92 10.15
C LEU A 254 7.18 10.40 10.07
N VAL A 255 6.91 9.84 8.90
CA VAL A 255 6.81 8.38 8.68
C VAL A 255 8.09 7.65 9.11
N ARG A 256 9.28 8.24 8.89
CA ARG A 256 10.54 7.62 9.34
C ARG A 256 10.70 7.69 10.85
N GLU A 257 10.38 8.83 11.46
CA GLU A 257 10.45 9.02 12.92
C GLU A 257 9.45 8.11 13.66
N PHE A 258 8.24 7.96 13.12
CA PHE A 258 7.17 7.18 13.73
C PHE A 258 7.35 5.67 13.56
N LYS A 259 8.23 5.25 12.64
CA LYS A 259 8.48 3.84 12.33
C LYS A 259 8.79 3.01 13.58
N LYS A 260 9.57 3.57 14.51
CA LYS A 260 9.91 2.92 15.79
C LYS A 260 8.65 2.55 16.59
N TYR A 261 7.74 3.50 16.77
CA TYR A 261 6.47 3.30 17.46
C TYR A 261 5.57 2.32 16.72
N THR A 262 5.44 2.47 15.40
CA THR A 262 4.58 1.58 14.61
C THR A 262 5.03 0.11 14.66
N ALA A 263 6.35 -0.14 14.64
CA ALA A 263 6.89 -1.49 14.76
C ALA A 263 6.56 -2.10 16.14
N VAL A 264 6.60 -1.30 17.21
CA VAL A 264 6.22 -1.76 18.55
C VAL A 264 4.73 -2.06 18.62
N PHE A 265 3.88 -1.15 18.15
CA PHE A 265 2.43 -1.37 18.17
C PHE A 265 1.99 -2.55 17.30
N TRP A 266 2.67 -2.84 16.18
CA TRP A 266 2.42 -4.09 15.43
C TRP A 266 2.77 -5.35 16.23
N ILE A 267 3.77 -5.32 17.11
CA ILE A 267 4.06 -6.44 18.01
C ILE A 267 3.00 -6.53 19.10
N LEU A 268 2.63 -5.41 19.72
CA LEU A 268 1.62 -5.39 20.78
C LEU A 268 0.24 -5.83 20.27
N GLN A 269 -0.15 -5.38 19.08
CA GLN A 269 -1.41 -5.79 18.44
C GLN A 269 -1.45 -7.30 18.18
N ASP A 270 -0.36 -7.89 17.67
CA ASP A 270 -0.28 -9.34 17.47
C ASP A 270 -0.41 -10.12 18.78
N ILE A 271 0.15 -9.59 19.88
CA ILE A 271 0.00 -10.19 21.21
C ILE A 271 -1.46 -10.16 21.65
N VAL A 272 -2.15 -9.03 21.49
CA VAL A 272 -3.56 -8.91 21.84
C VAL A 272 -4.42 -9.86 20.99
N GLN A 273 -4.25 -9.84 19.67
CA GLN A 273 -5.00 -10.70 18.73
C GLN A 273 -4.77 -12.19 18.95
N SER A 274 -3.55 -12.60 19.31
CA SER A 274 -3.21 -14.00 19.53
C SER A 274 -3.62 -14.53 20.91
N ASN A 275 -4.02 -13.65 21.84
CA ASN A 275 -4.35 -14.01 23.22
C ASN A 275 -5.62 -13.28 23.69
N PRO A 276 -6.77 -13.43 23.01
CA PRO A 276 -7.98 -12.62 23.23
C PRO A 276 -8.57 -12.74 24.65
N GLU A 277 -8.30 -13.83 25.37
CA GLU A 277 -8.80 -14.03 26.74
C GLU A 277 -7.77 -13.66 27.83
N GLU A 278 -6.47 -13.64 27.49
CA GLU A 278 -5.38 -13.47 28.46
C GLU A 278 -4.63 -12.15 28.34
N TYR A 279 -4.87 -11.35 27.29
CA TYR A 279 -4.05 -10.19 26.98
C TYR A 279 -3.98 -9.19 28.16
N LEU A 280 -5.07 -8.94 28.89
CA LEU A 280 -5.06 -8.06 30.07
C LEU A 280 -4.08 -8.56 31.16
N ASN A 281 -4.08 -9.86 31.44
CA ASN A 281 -3.15 -10.48 32.39
C ASN A 281 -1.70 -10.44 31.87
N ILE A 282 -1.48 -10.58 30.55
CA ILE A 282 -0.15 -10.42 29.94
C ILE A 282 0.38 -9.00 30.15
N PHE A 283 -0.41 -7.97 29.84
CA PHE A 283 0.01 -6.57 29.96
C PHE A 283 0.17 -6.11 31.42
N SER A 284 -0.56 -6.72 32.37
CA SER A 284 -0.39 -6.44 33.80
C SER A 284 0.97 -6.86 34.38
N LYS A 285 1.66 -7.82 33.74
CA LYS A 285 2.92 -8.41 34.23
C LYS A 285 4.05 -8.13 33.24
N LYS A 286 4.96 -7.22 33.62
CA LYS A 286 6.06 -6.75 32.78
C LYS A 286 6.89 -7.91 32.19
N GLU A 287 7.31 -8.86 33.01
CA GLU A 287 8.12 -10.00 32.56
C GLU A 287 7.37 -10.88 31.56
N LYS A 288 6.08 -11.16 31.82
CA LYS A 288 5.22 -11.97 30.93
C LYS A 288 5.03 -11.27 29.58
N LEU A 289 4.84 -9.95 29.58
CA LEU A 289 4.74 -9.17 28.34
C LEU A 289 6.04 -9.23 27.54
N LEU A 290 7.20 -9.02 28.18
CA LEU A 290 8.50 -9.01 27.49
C LEU A 290 8.90 -10.37 26.93
N GLU A 291 8.54 -11.47 27.61
CA GLU A 291 8.67 -12.82 27.07
C GLU A 291 7.82 -12.99 25.80
N LYS A 292 6.56 -12.54 25.85
CA LYS A 292 5.64 -12.65 24.70
C LYS A 292 6.05 -11.76 23.53
N VAL A 293 6.61 -10.58 23.79
CA VAL A 293 7.23 -9.72 22.78
C VAL A 293 8.37 -10.44 22.07
N GLU A 294 9.23 -11.15 22.81
CA GLU A 294 10.34 -11.89 22.22
C GLU A 294 9.86 -13.02 21.31
N GLN A 295 8.87 -13.79 21.77
CA GLN A 295 8.24 -14.84 20.98
C GLN A 295 7.65 -14.28 19.67
N THR A 296 6.84 -13.22 19.79
CA THR A 296 6.17 -12.58 18.65
C THR A 296 7.18 -12.01 17.66
N CYS A 297 8.29 -11.44 18.14
CA CYS A 297 9.38 -10.98 17.28
C CYS A 297 10.00 -12.12 16.47
N ARG A 298 10.29 -13.28 17.10
CA ARG A 298 10.85 -14.44 16.40
C ARG A 298 9.94 -14.92 15.28
N GLU A 299 8.64 -15.03 15.56
CA GLU A 299 7.63 -15.47 14.59
C GLU A 299 7.53 -14.47 13.42
N LYS A 300 7.38 -13.17 13.70
CA LYS A 300 7.32 -12.13 12.66
C LYS A 300 8.60 -12.07 11.83
N TYR A 301 9.79 -12.19 12.42
CA TYR A 301 11.05 -12.17 11.68
C TYR A 301 11.16 -13.34 10.71
N GLY A 302 10.69 -14.54 11.11
CA GLY A 302 10.59 -15.70 10.23
C GLY A 302 9.64 -15.46 9.05
N GLN A 303 8.48 -14.88 9.30
CA GLN A 303 7.51 -14.52 8.27
C GLN A 303 8.04 -13.46 7.28
N ILE A 304 8.67 -12.41 7.80
CA ILE A 304 9.33 -11.37 6.99
C ILE A 304 10.44 -11.99 6.14
N GLY A 305 11.28 -12.84 6.70
CA GLY A 305 12.34 -13.52 5.96
C GLY A 305 11.80 -14.41 4.84
N ALA A 306 10.71 -15.15 5.09
CA ALA A 306 10.06 -15.94 4.06
C ALA A 306 9.47 -15.05 2.95
N ARG A 307 8.84 -13.92 3.30
CA ARG A 307 8.29 -12.95 2.34
C ARG A 307 9.40 -12.32 1.49
N VAL A 308 10.50 -11.89 2.11
CA VAL A 308 11.68 -11.32 1.45
C VAL A 308 12.28 -12.32 0.46
N ARG A 309 12.49 -13.58 0.89
CA ARG A 309 13.03 -14.63 0.01
C ARG A 309 12.13 -14.89 -1.20
N ARG A 310 10.82 -14.99 -1.00
CA ARG A 310 9.85 -15.14 -2.10
C ARG A 310 9.90 -13.95 -3.05
N ALA A 311 9.99 -12.73 -2.53
CA ALA A 311 10.07 -11.52 -3.35
C ALA A 311 11.37 -11.50 -4.19
N ILE A 312 12.51 -11.88 -3.62
CA ILE A 312 13.78 -11.99 -4.35
C ILE A 312 13.66 -12.98 -5.51
N VAL A 313 13.18 -14.21 -5.23
CA VAL A 313 13.03 -15.25 -6.26
C VAL A 313 12.09 -14.79 -7.37
N ARG A 314 10.93 -14.23 -7.03
CA ARG A 314 9.97 -13.70 -8.02
C ARG A 314 10.58 -12.57 -8.85
N SER A 315 11.31 -11.64 -8.24
CA SER A 315 11.98 -10.55 -8.97
C SER A 315 13.06 -11.06 -9.91
N VAL A 316 13.87 -12.05 -9.51
CA VAL A 316 14.89 -12.66 -10.38
C VAL A 316 14.23 -13.32 -11.59
N ILE A 317 13.19 -14.13 -11.38
CA ILE A 317 12.43 -14.78 -12.47
C ILE A 317 11.81 -13.73 -13.39
N TYR A 318 11.14 -12.73 -12.83
CA TYR A 318 10.51 -11.66 -13.59
C TYR A 318 11.52 -10.90 -14.45
N ILE A 319 12.66 -10.48 -13.88
CA ILE A 319 13.72 -9.76 -14.61
C ILE A 319 14.31 -10.62 -15.70
N PHE A 320 14.54 -11.91 -15.43
CA PHE A 320 15.03 -12.86 -16.43
C PHE A 320 14.06 -13.01 -17.62
N CYS A 321 12.79 -13.30 -17.34
CA CYS A 321 11.77 -13.47 -18.38
C CYS A 321 11.58 -12.19 -19.21
N THR A 322 11.47 -11.04 -18.54
CA THR A 322 11.32 -9.76 -19.24
C THR A 322 12.56 -9.41 -20.04
N LYS A 323 13.77 -9.70 -19.56
CA LYS A 323 14.99 -9.44 -20.34
C LYS A 323 15.08 -10.30 -21.59
N ILE A 324 14.67 -11.57 -21.54
CA ILE A 324 14.57 -12.42 -22.74
C ILE A 324 13.61 -11.81 -23.76
N ILE A 325 12.42 -11.39 -23.33
CA ILE A 325 11.42 -10.77 -24.22
C ILE A 325 11.98 -9.50 -24.88
N PHE A 326 12.57 -8.59 -24.10
CA PHE A 326 13.18 -7.37 -24.65
C PHE A 326 14.40 -7.68 -25.55
N GLY A 327 15.16 -8.73 -25.23
CA GLY A 327 16.25 -9.22 -26.05
C GLY A 327 15.77 -9.68 -27.43
N ILE A 328 14.71 -10.49 -27.48
CA ILE A 328 14.14 -11.01 -28.72
C ILE A 328 13.41 -9.92 -29.53
N LEU A 329 12.66 -9.04 -28.87
CA LEU A 329 11.81 -8.06 -29.56
C LEU A 329 12.55 -6.79 -29.99
N LEU A 330 13.59 -6.38 -29.25
CA LEU A 330 14.26 -5.10 -29.50
C LEU A 330 15.75 -5.27 -29.80
N GLU A 331 16.49 -5.97 -28.93
CA GLU A 331 17.96 -6.03 -29.01
C GLU A 331 18.43 -6.83 -30.23
N LEU A 332 17.90 -8.03 -30.43
CA LEU A 332 18.27 -8.91 -31.53
C LEU A 332 17.90 -8.31 -32.91
N PRO A 333 16.68 -7.78 -33.13
CA PRO A 333 16.37 -7.09 -34.39
C PRO A 333 17.24 -5.87 -34.64
N PHE A 334 17.56 -5.09 -33.60
CA PHE A 334 18.42 -3.91 -33.75
C PHE A 334 19.84 -4.32 -34.18
N ASP A 335 20.45 -5.27 -33.48
CA ASP A 335 21.81 -5.71 -33.78
C ASP A 335 21.90 -6.45 -35.13
N TYR A 336 20.88 -7.25 -35.48
CA TYR A 336 20.85 -8.01 -36.72
C TYR A 336 20.51 -7.14 -37.95
N PHE A 337 19.44 -6.33 -37.92
CA PHE A 337 18.98 -5.59 -39.09
C PHE A 337 19.64 -4.22 -39.27
N ILE A 338 20.05 -3.55 -38.18
CA ILE A 338 20.61 -2.18 -38.27
C ILE A 338 22.14 -2.22 -38.22
N LEU A 339 22.72 -3.01 -37.31
CA LEU A 339 24.18 -3.08 -37.16
C LEU A 339 24.85 -4.16 -38.02
N ASN A 340 24.09 -5.13 -38.55
CA ASN A 340 24.58 -6.27 -39.33
C ASN A 340 25.71 -7.07 -38.64
N GLU A 341 25.83 -6.97 -37.31
CA GLU A 341 26.85 -7.64 -36.51
C GLU A 341 26.23 -8.17 -35.23
N LEU A 342 26.33 -9.49 -35.01
CA LEU A 342 25.89 -10.10 -33.77
C LEU A 342 27.05 -10.21 -32.77
N ARG A 343 27.12 -9.28 -31.82
CA ARG A 343 28.15 -9.28 -30.78
C ARG A 343 27.68 -10.09 -29.58
N TRP A 344 28.16 -11.33 -29.48
CA TRP A 344 27.79 -12.26 -28.41
C TRP A 344 28.12 -11.78 -26.99
N PRO A 345 29.30 -11.18 -26.69
CA PRO A 345 29.59 -10.76 -25.32
C PRO A 345 28.60 -9.72 -24.77
N PRO A 346 28.24 -8.65 -25.50
CA PRO A 346 27.14 -7.75 -25.12
C PRO A 346 25.82 -8.48 -24.84
N LEU A 347 25.38 -9.36 -25.74
CA LEU A 347 24.12 -10.08 -25.60
C LEU A 347 24.08 -10.94 -24.33
N VAL A 348 25.15 -11.71 -24.08
CA VAL A 348 25.24 -12.61 -22.90
C VAL A 348 25.30 -11.79 -21.61
N ILE A 349 26.13 -10.75 -21.56
CA ILE A 349 26.24 -9.89 -20.38
C ILE A 349 24.90 -9.19 -20.13
N ASN A 350 24.26 -8.63 -21.16
CA ASN A 350 22.99 -7.93 -21.02
C ASN A 350 21.87 -8.88 -20.55
N ALA A 351 21.88 -10.13 -21.01
CA ALA A 351 20.91 -11.14 -20.59
C ALA A 351 21.09 -11.60 -19.15
N LEU A 352 22.34 -11.89 -18.72
CA LEU A 352 22.63 -12.52 -17.44
C LEU A 352 22.88 -11.53 -16.30
N PHE A 353 23.43 -10.35 -16.60
CA PHE A 353 23.83 -9.39 -15.57
C PHE A 353 22.66 -8.90 -14.72
N PRO A 354 21.50 -8.48 -15.27
CA PRO A 354 20.41 -7.97 -14.43
C PRO A 354 19.82 -9.01 -13.46
N PRO A 355 19.51 -10.26 -13.86
CA PRO A 355 19.11 -11.31 -12.93
C PRO A 355 20.19 -11.64 -11.88
N ALA A 356 21.46 -11.71 -12.29
CA ALA A 356 22.57 -11.99 -11.38
C ALA A 356 22.75 -10.88 -10.34
N LEU A 357 22.67 -9.61 -10.77
CA LEU A 357 22.71 -8.45 -9.89
C LEU A 357 21.53 -8.46 -8.91
N MET A 358 20.32 -8.78 -9.38
CA MET A 358 19.14 -8.89 -8.53
C MET A 358 19.31 -9.97 -7.45
N ALA A 359 19.84 -11.14 -7.83
CA ALA A 359 20.13 -12.22 -6.89
C ALA A 359 21.20 -11.81 -5.86
N ALA A 360 22.30 -11.20 -6.32
CA ALA A 360 23.40 -10.75 -5.46
C ALA A 360 22.93 -9.70 -4.44
N ILE A 361 22.20 -8.67 -4.88
CA ILE A 361 21.64 -7.66 -3.99
C ILE A 361 20.61 -8.31 -3.06
N GLY A 362 19.74 -9.17 -3.57
CA GLY A 362 18.74 -9.89 -2.78
C GLY A 362 19.35 -10.66 -1.60
N MET A 363 20.43 -11.41 -1.85
CA MET A 363 21.14 -12.16 -0.80
C MET A 363 21.78 -11.27 0.28
N SER A 364 22.12 -10.03 -0.06
CA SER A 364 22.66 -9.06 0.92
C SER A 364 21.60 -8.42 1.84
N ILE A 365 20.31 -8.60 1.55
CA ILE A 365 19.23 -8.01 2.34
C ILE A 365 19.11 -8.75 3.67
N ARG A 366 19.36 -8.03 4.77
CA ARG A 366 19.29 -8.57 6.13
C ARG A 366 17.89 -8.38 6.70
N VAL A 367 17.42 -9.41 7.40
CA VAL A 367 16.21 -9.38 8.23
C VAL A 367 16.55 -8.93 9.66
N PRO A 368 15.57 -8.51 10.47
CA PRO A 368 15.80 -8.15 11.86
C PRO A 368 16.40 -9.31 12.67
N GLY A 369 17.21 -8.99 13.69
CA GLY A 369 17.88 -9.97 14.54
C GLY A 369 17.78 -9.64 16.03
N ALA A 370 18.51 -10.37 16.88
CA ALA A 370 18.42 -10.30 18.34
C ALA A 370 18.60 -8.88 18.91
N ASN A 371 19.56 -8.11 18.39
CA ASN A 371 19.78 -6.73 18.82
C ASN A 371 18.53 -5.86 18.61
N ASN A 372 17.81 -6.08 17.50
CA ASN A 372 16.58 -5.36 17.23
C ASN A 372 15.47 -5.76 18.20
N THR A 373 15.38 -7.05 18.55
CA THR A 373 14.44 -7.54 19.57
C THR A 373 14.69 -6.88 20.94
N ALA A 374 15.96 -6.73 21.35
CA ALA A 374 16.30 -6.04 22.59
C ALA A 374 15.84 -4.57 22.57
N SER A 375 16.00 -3.88 21.44
CA SER A 375 15.50 -2.50 21.28
C SER A 375 13.97 -2.43 21.31
N ILE A 376 13.27 -3.40 20.68
CA ILE A 376 11.80 -3.44 20.71
C ILE A 376 11.32 -3.65 22.15
N LYS A 377 11.94 -4.57 22.90
CA LYS A 377 11.62 -4.78 24.32
C LYS A 377 11.75 -3.50 25.13
N LYS A 378 12.89 -2.80 25.00
CA LYS A 378 13.11 -1.51 25.68
C LYS A 378 12.02 -0.50 25.34
N GLU A 379 11.62 -0.44 24.07
CA GLU A 379 10.59 0.52 23.66
C GLU A 379 9.18 0.12 24.10
N VAL A 380 8.88 -1.17 24.19
CA VAL A 380 7.64 -1.66 24.82
C VAL A 380 7.59 -1.23 26.28
N GLU A 381 8.69 -1.36 27.02
CA GLU A 381 8.74 -0.90 28.42
C GLU A 381 8.43 0.60 28.53
N ASN A 382 9.04 1.41 27.67
CA ASN A 382 8.80 2.85 27.63
C ASN A 382 7.34 3.20 27.31
N ILE A 383 6.73 2.54 26.30
CA ILE A 383 5.37 2.85 25.82
C ILE A 383 4.29 2.33 26.76
N VAL A 384 4.51 1.18 27.41
CA VAL A 384 3.48 0.52 28.22
C VAL A 384 3.56 0.94 29.69
N TYR A 385 4.77 1.09 30.25
CA TYR A 385 4.98 1.31 31.69
C TYR A 385 5.61 2.68 32.02
N GLY A 386 6.08 3.44 31.03
CA GLY A 386 6.59 4.81 31.24
C GLY A 386 7.98 4.88 31.87
N ASP A 387 8.81 3.82 31.77
CA ASP A 387 10.08 3.70 32.49
C ASP A 387 11.14 4.77 32.12
N ASP A 388 11.08 5.40 30.94
CA ASP A 388 11.93 6.53 30.53
C ASP A 388 11.45 7.13 29.18
N SER A 389 10.30 7.84 29.17
CA SER A 389 9.77 8.43 27.94
C SER A 389 10.55 9.69 27.54
N GLY A 390 11.72 9.49 26.93
CA GLY A 390 12.49 10.59 26.33
C GLY A 390 11.68 11.32 25.24
N GLU A 391 11.91 12.64 25.10
CA GLU A 391 11.24 13.47 24.10
C GLU A 391 11.56 13.02 22.66
N LEU A 392 10.53 12.83 21.84
CA LEU A 392 10.66 12.65 20.39
C LEU A 392 10.80 14.03 19.72
N ARG A 393 12.04 14.48 19.56
CA ARG A 393 12.32 15.75 18.88
C ARG A 393 12.43 15.57 17.36
N VAL A 394 11.43 16.07 16.64
CA VAL A 394 11.45 16.10 15.17
C VAL A 394 11.99 17.44 14.70
N LYS A 395 13.26 17.46 14.28
CA LYS A 395 13.89 18.66 13.72
C LYS A 395 13.29 19.03 12.37
N ILE A 396 12.64 20.18 12.25
CA ILE A 396 12.16 20.70 10.96
C ILE A 396 13.36 21.34 10.26
N MET A 397 13.88 20.64 9.24
CA MET A 397 15.02 21.14 8.49
C MET A 397 14.54 22.26 7.57
N LYS A 398 15.04 23.48 7.76
CA LYS A 398 14.77 24.61 6.86
C LYS A 398 15.17 24.21 5.44
N SER A 399 14.31 24.52 4.47
CA SER A 399 14.69 24.43 3.06
C SER A 399 15.93 25.30 2.84
N LYS A 400 17.02 24.70 2.37
CA LYS A 400 18.26 25.44 2.06
C LYS A 400 17.94 26.35 0.88
N LYS A 401 17.72 27.65 1.12
CA LYS A 401 17.53 28.66 0.07
C LYS A 401 18.88 29.30 -0.29
N GLY A 402 19.07 29.68 -1.56
CA GLY A 402 20.25 30.42 -2.04
C GLY A 402 21.39 29.57 -2.65
N PHE A 403 22.61 30.13 -2.66
CA PHE A 403 23.81 29.55 -3.30
C PHE A 403 24.12 28.11 -2.87
N LEU A 404 23.89 27.78 -1.60
CA LEU A 404 24.12 26.43 -1.09
C LEU A 404 23.24 25.37 -1.78
N ASN A 405 22.02 25.72 -2.18
CA ASN A 405 21.16 24.81 -2.94
C ASN A 405 21.68 24.59 -4.36
N VAL A 406 22.18 25.65 -5.00
CA VAL A 406 22.79 25.58 -6.33
C VAL A 406 24.02 24.67 -6.29
N LEU A 407 24.90 24.87 -5.31
CA LEU A 407 26.08 24.03 -5.12
C LEU A 407 25.70 22.56 -4.87
N LEU A 408 24.72 22.30 -4.01
CA LEU A 408 24.24 20.94 -3.75
C LEU A 408 23.63 20.28 -4.99
N ASN A 409 22.85 21.03 -5.79
CA ASN A 409 22.30 20.54 -7.05
C ASN A 409 23.39 20.27 -8.09
N PHE A 410 24.45 21.07 -8.12
CA PHE A 410 25.61 20.83 -8.97
C PHE A 410 26.36 19.54 -8.58
N PHE A 411 26.64 19.34 -7.29
CA PHE A 411 27.19 18.06 -6.80
C PHE A 411 26.27 16.89 -7.12
N TYR A 412 24.95 17.10 -7.01
CA TYR A 412 23.96 16.09 -7.36
C TYR A 412 24.00 15.74 -8.85
N ALA A 413 24.16 16.73 -9.75
CA ALA A 413 24.33 16.50 -11.19
C ALA A 413 25.64 15.75 -11.51
N ILE A 414 26.75 16.09 -10.84
CA ILE A 414 28.01 15.34 -10.96
C ILE A 414 27.80 13.88 -10.55
N MET A 415 27.07 13.62 -9.46
CA MET A 415 26.79 12.26 -9.00
C MET A 415 26.04 11.45 -10.07
N TYR A 416 25.10 12.06 -10.81
CA TYR A 416 24.45 11.42 -11.97
C TYR A 416 25.44 11.11 -13.09
N LEU A 417 26.28 12.08 -13.47
CA LEU A 417 27.29 11.90 -14.51
C LEU A 417 28.27 10.79 -14.16
N VAL A 418 28.75 10.75 -12.91
CA VAL A 418 29.69 9.71 -12.45
C VAL A 418 29.01 8.35 -12.42
N SER A 419 27.83 8.24 -11.80
CA SER A 419 27.14 6.95 -11.67
C SER A 419 26.77 6.31 -13.02
N PHE A 420 26.06 7.04 -13.89
CA PHE A 420 25.68 6.54 -15.20
C PHE A 420 26.87 6.51 -16.17
N GLY A 421 27.73 7.52 -16.13
CA GLY A 421 28.90 7.61 -17.00
C GLY A 421 29.89 6.47 -16.79
N LEU A 422 30.14 6.04 -15.55
CA LEU A 422 30.99 4.87 -15.29
C LEU A 422 30.40 3.58 -15.86
N VAL A 423 29.08 3.39 -15.73
CA VAL A 423 28.39 2.22 -16.31
C VAL A 423 28.45 2.27 -17.83
N VAL A 424 28.09 3.40 -18.44
CA VAL A 424 28.13 3.58 -19.91
C VAL A 424 29.55 3.40 -20.43
N TYR A 425 30.55 3.99 -19.79
CA TYR A 425 31.96 3.82 -20.15
C TYR A 425 32.39 2.35 -20.13
N GLY A 426 32.00 1.61 -19.08
CA GLY A 426 32.26 0.17 -19.00
C GLY A 426 31.58 -0.61 -20.13
N LEU A 427 30.32 -0.32 -20.44
CA LEU A 427 29.57 -0.99 -21.51
C LEU A 427 30.13 -0.67 -22.91
N LEU A 428 30.57 0.57 -23.15
CA LEU A 428 31.21 0.96 -24.40
C LEU A 428 32.53 0.19 -24.61
N ARG A 429 33.33 0.00 -23.56
CA ARG A 429 34.56 -0.82 -23.60
C ARG A 429 34.28 -2.30 -23.88
N LEU A 430 33.07 -2.77 -23.57
CA LEU A 430 32.60 -4.11 -23.88
C LEU A 430 31.91 -4.21 -25.26
N ASN A 431 31.99 -3.15 -26.08
CA ASN A 431 31.43 -3.07 -27.43
C ASN A 431 29.89 -3.17 -27.50
N PHE A 432 29.18 -2.75 -26.45
CA PHE A 432 27.71 -2.68 -26.48
C PHE A 432 27.22 -1.64 -27.49
N SER A 433 26.13 -1.97 -28.19
CA SER A 433 25.42 -1.01 -29.03
C SER A 433 24.68 0.04 -28.17
N ALA A 434 24.35 1.19 -28.77
CA ALA A 434 23.57 2.22 -28.08
C ALA A 434 22.22 1.68 -27.59
N ALA A 435 21.56 0.80 -28.36
CA ALA A 435 20.32 0.14 -27.97
C ALA A 435 20.52 -0.80 -26.78
N SER A 436 21.55 -1.66 -26.81
CA SER A 436 21.87 -2.55 -25.68
C SER A 436 22.23 -1.78 -24.42
N ILE A 437 22.96 -0.65 -24.53
CA ILE A 437 23.25 0.24 -23.39
C ILE A 437 21.97 0.81 -22.80
N ALA A 438 21.07 1.35 -23.63
CA ALA A 438 19.81 1.91 -23.17
C ALA A 438 18.96 0.87 -22.43
N ILE A 439 18.83 -0.34 -22.99
CA ILE A 439 18.11 -1.46 -22.37
C ILE A 439 18.81 -1.90 -21.07
N PHE A 440 20.14 -1.99 -21.06
CA PHE A 440 20.89 -2.35 -19.85
C PHE A 440 20.65 -1.35 -18.72
N LEU A 441 20.73 -0.04 -19.01
CA LEU A 441 20.47 1.02 -18.04
C LEU A 441 19.02 0.97 -17.52
N LEU A 442 18.05 0.69 -18.39
CA LEU A 442 16.66 0.48 -17.99
C LEU A 442 16.58 -0.66 -16.96
N PHE A 443 17.11 -1.84 -17.27
CA PHE A 443 17.08 -2.98 -16.34
C PHE A 443 17.87 -2.73 -15.05
N LEU A 444 19.01 -2.02 -15.12
CA LEU A 444 19.77 -1.62 -13.94
C LEU A 444 18.94 -0.77 -12.98
N THR A 445 18.16 0.18 -13.50
CA THR A 445 17.26 1.01 -12.69
C THR A 445 16.06 0.22 -12.14
N VAL A 446 15.51 -0.73 -12.90
CA VAL A 446 14.42 -1.62 -12.45
C VAL A 446 14.89 -2.55 -11.32
N VAL A 447 16.05 -3.19 -11.47
CA VAL A 447 16.68 -4.03 -10.43
C VAL A 447 16.93 -3.21 -9.16
N SER A 448 17.45 -2.00 -9.32
CA SER A 448 17.68 -1.06 -8.22
C SER A 448 16.37 -0.71 -7.50
N PHE A 449 15.29 -0.47 -8.22
CA PHE A 449 13.98 -0.22 -7.61
C PHE A 449 13.43 -1.45 -6.87
N PHE A 450 13.47 -2.64 -7.46
CA PHE A 450 13.01 -3.86 -6.79
C PHE A 450 13.82 -4.17 -5.53
N SER A 451 15.14 -3.97 -5.58
CA SER A 451 15.98 -4.15 -4.39
C SER A 451 15.64 -3.17 -3.27
N LEU A 452 15.36 -1.89 -3.57
CA LEU A 452 14.84 -0.93 -2.58
C LEU A 452 13.53 -1.39 -1.97
N ARG A 453 12.61 -1.87 -2.80
CA ARG A 453 11.31 -2.32 -2.34
C ARG A 453 11.44 -3.52 -1.39
N ILE A 454 12.22 -4.54 -1.75
CA ILE A 454 12.44 -5.70 -0.90
C ILE A 454 13.16 -5.30 0.40
N ARG A 455 14.11 -4.36 0.32
CA ARG A 455 14.78 -3.82 1.51
C ARG A 455 13.81 -3.10 2.45
N ARG A 456 12.83 -2.36 1.93
CA ARG A 456 11.78 -1.75 2.76
C ARG A 456 10.98 -2.80 3.52
N THR A 457 10.58 -3.89 2.85
CA THR A 457 9.89 -5.02 3.50
C THR A 457 10.75 -5.67 4.58
N ALA A 458 12.02 -5.93 4.31
CA ALA A 458 12.94 -6.50 5.31
C ALA A 458 13.16 -5.56 6.50
N ALA A 459 13.11 -4.25 6.25
CA ALA A 459 13.30 -3.23 7.26
C ALA A 459 12.03 -2.89 8.05
N GLU A 460 10.87 -3.50 7.79
CA GLU A 460 9.58 -3.13 8.42
C GLU A 460 9.66 -3.04 9.94
N LEU A 461 10.27 -4.03 10.60
CA LEU A 461 10.43 -4.07 12.07
C LEU A 461 11.80 -3.58 12.56
N ILE A 462 12.68 -3.11 11.68
CA ILE A 462 13.99 -2.61 12.11
C ILE A 462 13.83 -1.21 12.69
N ILE A 463 14.09 -1.07 13.99
CA ILE A 463 14.04 0.20 14.72
C ILE A 463 15.43 0.74 15.07
N LEU A 464 16.46 -0.10 14.98
CA LEU A 464 17.85 0.31 15.20
C LEU A 464 18.41 1.07 14.00
N GLU A 465 18.95 2.27 14.25
CA GLU A 465 19.82 2.94 13.29
C GLU A 465 21.17 2.22 13.22
N GLN A 466 21.52 1.72 12.04
CA GLN A 466 22.82 1.10 11.82
C GLN A 466 23.86 2.19 11.56
N LYS A 467 24.99 2.13 12.28
CA LYS A 467 26.16 2.97 11.95
C LYS A 467 26.63 2.65 10.54
N GLU A 468 26.63 3.64 9.65
CA GLU A 468 27.11 3.48 8.29
C GLU A 468 28.65 3.38 8.28
N ARG A 469 29.18 2.35 7.61
CA ARG A 469 30.62 2.26 7.35
C ARG A 469 30.97 3.16 6.16
N PHE A 470 32.20 3.68 6.12
CA PHE A 470 32.68 4.54 5.03
C PHE A 470 32.46 3.94 3.62
N LEU A 471 32.73 2.64 3.45
CA LEU A 471 32.49 1.95 2.17
C LEU A 471 31.00 1.95 1.77
N THR A 472 30.09 1.82 2.74
CA THR A 472 28.64 1.87 2.49
C THR A 472 28.23 3.23 1.95
N ILE A 473 28.85 4.31 2.43
CA ILE A 473 28.58 5.69 1.97
C ILE A 473 29.01 5.87 0.52
N ILE A 474 30.19 5.37 0.14
CA ILE A 474 30.68 5.44 -1.25
C ILE A 474 29.76 4.67 -2.19
N ILE A 475 29.39 3.44 -1.83
CA ILE A 475 28.47 2.63 -2.63
C ILE A 475 27.11 3.34 -2.74
N ALA A 476 26.59 3.89 -1.64
CA ALA A 476 25.35 4.66 -1.67
C ALA A 476 25.45 5.86 -2.64
N PHE A 477 26.56 6.59 -2.64
CA PHE A 477 26.79 7.71 -3.55
C PHE A 477 26.65 7.32 -5.03
N LEU A 478 27.21 6.17 -5.44
CA LEU A 478 27.10 5.69 -6.82
C LEU A 478 25.69 5.18 -7.16
N PHE A 479 25.02 4.52 -6.23
CA PHE A 479 23.71 3.89 -6.50
C PHE A 479 22.53 4.87 -6.36
N VAL A 480 22.62 5.93 -5.54
CA VAL A 480 21.49 6.86 -5.30
C VAL A 480 20.87 7.43 -6.59
N PRO A 481 21.65 7.90 -7.60
CA PRO A 481 21.08 8.34 -8.88
C PRO A 481 20.29 7.23 -9.60
N ILE A 482 20.87 6.04 -9.71
CA ILE A 482 20.26 4.87 -10.36
C ILE A 482 18.96 4.48 -9.64
N LEU A 483 19.00 4.45 -8.30
CA LEU A 483 17.85 4.18 -7.44
C LEU A 483 16.75 5.23 -7.62
N ARG A 484 17.10 6.52 -7.75
CA ARG A 484 16.13 7.60 -7.96
C ARG A 484 15.46 7.49 -9.32
N VAL A 485 16.20 7.19 -10.39
CA VAL A 485 15.62 6.94 -11.71
C VAL A 485 14.71 5.72 -11.67
N GLY A 486 15.13 4.62 -11.06
CA GLY A 486 14.30 3.43 -10.88
C GLY A 486 13.00 3.72 -10.13
N ARG A 487 13.08 4.49 -9.02
CA ARG A 487 11.90 4.96 -8.28
C ARG A 487 11.00 5.84 -9.14
N TRP A 488 11.56 6.77 -9.92
CA TRP A 488 10.80 7.65 -10.80
C TRP A 488 10.05 6.84 -11.87
N ILE A 489 10.74 5.91 -12.54
CA ILE A 489 10.15 5.01 -13.53
C ILE A 489 9.02 4.22 -12.88
N ALA A 490 9.25 3.59 -11.73
CA ALA A 490 8.21 2.78 -11.09
C ALA A 490 6.98 3.59 -10.65
N MET A 491 7.17 4.79 -10.08
CA MET A 491 6.06 5.65 -9.64
C MET A 491 5.23 6.18 -10.81
N HIS A 492 5.85 6.45 -11.96
CA HIS A 492 5.15 6.90 -13.17
C HIS A 492 4.67 5.72 -14.04
N SER A 493 5.30 4.56 -13.91
CA SER A 493 4.94 3.33 -14.59
C SER A 493 3.61 2.77 -14.10
N SER A 494 3.12 3.08 -12.88
CA SER A 494 1.73 2.73 -12.51
C SER A 494 0.67 3.41 -13.39
N LYS A 495 0.99 4.57 -14.00
CA LYS A 495 0.16 5.24 -15.02
C LYS A 495 0.46 4.77 -16.44
N ILE A 496 1.58 4.08 -16.65
CA ILE A 496 2.08 3.55 -17.93
C ILE A 496 2.29 2.04 -17.81
N ASN A 497 1.49 1.35 -17.00
CA ASN A 497 1.67 -0.08 -16.86
C ASN A 497 0.92 -0.68 -18.02
N VAL A 498 1.57 -0.69 -19.19
CA VAL A 498 1.01 -1.22 -20.45
C VAL A 498 0.42 -2.61 -20.19
N PHE A 499 1.03 -3.40 -19.31
CA PHE A 499 0.50 -4.68 -18.86
C PHE A 499 -0.82 -4.57 -18.09
N ILE A 500 -0.96 -3.65 -17.11
CA ILE A 500 -2.25 -3.42 -16.43
C ILE A 500 -3.28 -2.83 -17.40
N PHE A 501 -2.90 -1.90 -18.28
CA PHE A 501 -3.82 -1.36 -19.29
C PHE A 501 -4.34 -2.45 -20.23
N VAL A 502 -3.46 -3.34 -20.69
CA VAL A 502 -3.82 -4.51 -21.50
C VAL A 502 -4.73 -5.46 -20.71
N LEU A 503 -4.40 -5.75 -19.45
CA LEU A 503 -5.24 -6.58 -18.59
C LEU A 503 -6.64 -5.94 -18.41
N ASP A 504 -6.71 -4.66 -18.06
CA ASP A 504 -7.94 -3.91 -17.78
C ASP A 504 -8.84 -3.77 -19.02
N PHE A 505 -8.28 -3.40 -20.17
CA PHE A 505 -9.07 -3.03 -21.35
C PHE A 505 -9.25 -4.18 -22.34
N ILE A 506 -8.21 -4.99 -22.56
CA ILE A 506 -8.23 -6.05 -23.58
C ILE A 506 -8.78 -7.35 -23.00
N ILE A 507 -8.44 -7.68 -21.75
CA ILE A 507 -8.72 -9.00 -21.18
C ILE A 507 -9.92 -8.96 -20.23
N GLU A 508 -9.97 -8.01 -19.30
CA GLU A 508 -10.92 -8.04 -18.19
C GLU A 508 -12.38 -7.95 -18.62
N ALA A 509 -12.74 -6.94 -19.41
CA ALA A 509 -14.13 -6.70 -19.77
C ALA A 509 -14.74 -7.86 -20.58
N PRO A 510 -14.07 -8.39 -21.64
CA PRO A 510 -14.55 -9.59 -22.34
C PRO A 510 -14.61 -10.83 -21.44
N PHE A 511 -13.58 -11.03 -20.60
CA PHE A 511 -13.50 -12.19 -19.72
C PHE A 511 -14.64 -12.21 -18.69
N LYS A 512 -15.01 -11.06 -18.12
CA LYS A 512 -16.07 -10.97 -17.10
C LYS A 512 -17.46 -11.25 -17.68
N ILE A 513 -17.71 -10.83 -18.92
CA ILE A 513 -18.94 -11.18 -19.65
C ILE A 513 -19.01 -12.70 -19.84
N PHE A 514 -17.90 -13.31 -20.28
CA PHE A 514 -17.81 -14.76 -20.44
C PHE A 514 -18.08 -15.53 -19.14
N VAL A 515 -17.50 -15.08 -18.01
CA VAL A 515 -17.74 -15.72 -16.70
C VAL A 515 -19.20 -15.65 -16.28
N ARG A 516 -19.90 -14.53 -16.54
CA ARG A 516 -21.33 -14.39 -16.23
C ARG A 516 -22.19 -15.32 -17.08
N ILE A 517 -21.97 -15.36 -18.39
CA ILE A 517 -22.68 -16.26 -19.31
C ILE A 517 -22.49 -17.73 -18.90
N PHE A 518 -21.26 -18.09 -18.51
CA PHE A 518 -20.95 -19.43 -18.02
C PHE A 518 -21.70 -19.77 -16.73
N GLU A 519 -21.86 -18.81 -15.82
CA GLU A 519 -22.63 -19.00 -14.59
C GLU A 519 -24.12 -19.22 -14.87
N ASP A 520 -24.73 -18.38 -15.71
CA ASP A 520 -26.13 -18.52 -16.11
C ASP A 520 -26.38 -19.88 -16.77
N LEU A 521 -25.44 -20.35 -17.59
CA LEU A 521 -25.48 -21.68 -18.19
C LEU A 521 -25.41 -22.80 -17.14
N VAL A 522 -24.54 -22.69 -16.14
CA VAL A 522 -24.42 -23.68 -15.06
C VAL A 522 -25.69 -23.73 -14.22
N ILE A 523 -26.27 -22.58 -13.89
CA ILE A 523 -27.53 -22.49 -13.14
C ILE A 523 -28.65 -23.14 -13.97
N PHE A 524 -28.78 -22.78 -15.25
CA PHE A 524 -29.78 -23.35 -16.15
C PHE A 524 -29.67 -24.88 -16.26
N ILE A 525 -28.45 -25.42 -16.42
CA ILE A 525 -28.23 -26.87 -16.47
C ILE A 525 -28.64 -27.53 -15.16
N LYS A 526 -28.35 -26.88 -14.02
CA LYS A 526 -28.75 -27.39 -12.71
C LYS A 526 -30.26 -27.42 -12.54
N GLU A 527 -30.95 -26.33 -12.90
CA GLU A 527 -32.42 -26.26 -12.88
C GLU A 527 -33.04 -27.32 -13.77
N LYS A 528 -32.55 -27.48 -15.01
CA LYS A 528 -33.06 -28.51 -15.93
C LYS A 528 -32.83 -29.92 -15.43
N ARG A 529 -31.70 -30.19 -14.77
CA ARG A 529 -31.45 -31.49 -14.14
C ARG A 529 -32.39 -31.73 -12.96
N ASP A 530 -32.63 -30.71 -12.15
CA ASP A 530 -33.49 -30.80 -10.96
C ASP A 530 -34.99 -30.91 -11.37
N GLU A 531 -35.40 -30.39 -12.53
CA GLU A 531 -36.73 -30.63 -13.14
C GLU A 531 -36.92 -32.07 -13.67
N MET A 532 -35.82 -32.77 -14.01
CA MET A 532 -35.84 -34.13 -14.55
C MET A 532 -35.78 -35.23 -13.47
N MET A 533 -35.60 -34.86 -12.21
CA MET A 533 -35.63 -35.74 -11.04
C MET A 533 -36.94 -35.54 -10.26
#